data_AF-B4J1L7-F1
#
_entry.id   AF-B4J1L7-F1
#
_cell.length_a   1.000
_cell.length_b   1.000
_cell.length_c   1.000
_cell.angle_alpha   90.00
_cell.angle_beta   90.00
_cell.angle_gamma   90.00
#
_symmetry.space_group_name_H-M   'P 1'
#
loop_
_entity.id
_entity.type
_entity.pdbx_description
1 polymer ?
#
loop_
_entity_poly.entity_id
_entity_poly.type
_entity_poly.pdbx_seq_one_letter_code
_entity_poly.pdbx_strand_id
1 'polypeptide(L)'
;MDLLYMNVIQNLTLLPGSYVSQCIDQLNALYKLELNVYVAFGNKTLFESLIPARESELPTVRVTNTTLQLVMSGNYSERALTVIYLEDVHTSSMVDYLTTWLWRAQQLHVLIIYPEATTAKLFQLFTHCWRQGMVHILVVLPFTQKLFSYMPYPEVRLLKMENTLQYFHRTRDLLWDFHGYNITCGILISAPPTAFVFKNHRDRNIYAGYMLRMVLDFIHHFKGSIRTRRVDTLSEANQVLSTRDVDFLPYLLAKTPNFTNSVVLWLENRFLMAPSARLLPRYLYLVKPYTSYTWLVLLAMLMYCSGALFLLSRGRLNLSGAFLQIFRLSLFLPPGRDLVALPGPRRLFLYIMMTIAGLMLTNLYLAVLSSNLAAGIYDKQLNNFDDLEGTDYQLPEEEITLKFLLQLPDIHPQLAKRLVLTPEHLVERYRHELNTSMVYSALEDKIDFTFYQQKFLRVPLFRKLPKIIYQQPFFMPAAYGRPYLKIFNWYVRRMFEAGILLKMKNDGFGHGIQSGRLHFINRATLQEVNSNDLEYYYVAAVVWLGGMLLATACFGYECCMGSRMARQNRE
;
A
#
# COMPACT_ATOMS: atom_id res chain seq x y z
N MET A 1 -22.25 30.18 45.22
CA MET A 1 -22.39 30.72 43.84
C MET A 1 -23.47 29.95 43.09
N ASP A 2 -24.48 29.43 43.80
CA ASP A 2 -25.33 28.31 43.33
C ASP A 2 -26.82 28.69 43.25
N LEU A 3 -27.14 29.98 43.37
CA LEU A 3 -28.49 30.52 43.26
C LEU A 3 -28.77 31.24 41.94
N LEU A 4 -27.77 31.42 41.08
CA LEU A 4 -27.89 32.13 39.80
C LEU A 4 -28.23 31.21 38.61
N TYR A 5 -28.16 29.88 38.77
CA TYR A 5 -28.51 28.93 37.71
C TYR A 5 -29.99 28.54 37.67
N MET A 6 -30.75 28.73 38.76
CA MET A 6 -32.18 28.37 38.80
C MET A 6 -33.10 29.43 38.17
N ASN A 7 -32.67 30.69 38.07
CA ASN A 7 -33.50 31.78 37.54
C ASN A 7 -33.35 32.04 36.03
N VAL A 8 -32.38 31.42 35.36
CA VAL A 8 -32.19 31.59 33.90
C VAL A 8 -33.07 30.62 33.09
N ILE A 9 -33.54 29.52 33.70
CA ILE A 9 -34.41 28.54 33.03
C ILE A 9 -35.89 28.94 33.07
N GLN A 10 -36.31 29.84 33.96
CA GLN A 10 -37.72 30.21 34.13
C GLN A 10 -38.21 31.39 33.29
N ASN A 11 -37.34 32.08 32.53
CA ASN A 11 -37.69 33.33 31.84
C ASN A 11 -37.50 33.36 30.32
N LEU A 12 -37.51 32.21 29.64
CA LEU A 12 -37.62 32.16 28.18
C LEU A 12 -39.07 31.83 27.76
N THR A 13 -39.75 32.88 27.29
CA THR A 13 -40.92 32.89 26.39
C THR A 13 -42.31 32.59 26.97
N LEU A 14 -42.96 33.67 27.42
CA LEU A 14 -44.41 33.77 27.64
C LEU A 14 -45.15 33.87 26.28
N LEU A 15 -45.48 32.71 25.71
CA LEU A 15 -46.64 32.41 24.85
C LEU A 15 -46.53 30.90 24.51
N PRO A 16 -47.51 30.05 24.86
CA PRO A 16 -47.36 28.61 24.68
C PRO A 16 -47.42 28.26 23.18
N GLY A 17 -46.26 28.10 22.56
CA GLY A 17 -46.16 27.38 21.28
C GLY A 17 -46.71 25.97 21.42
N SER A 18 -47.12 25.35 20.31
CA SER A 18 -47.56 23.94 20.31
C SER A 18 -46.51 23.04 20.99
N TYR A 19 -46.93 21.96 21.65
CA TYR A 19 -46.00 21.01 22.31
C TYR A 19 -44.88 20.54 21.36
N VAL A 20 -45.19 20.43 20.07
CA VAL A 20 -44.24 20.13 18.99
C VAL A 20 -43.17 21.22 18.86
N SER A 21 -43.55 22.50 18.87
CA SER A 21 -42.61 23.63 18.81
C SER A 21 -41.63 23.60 19.98
N GLN A 22 -42.13 23.35 21.20
CA GLN A 22 -41.26 23.25 22.38
C GLN A 22 -40.25 22.10 22.26
N CYS A 23 -40.67 20.96 21.71
CA CYS A 23 -39.77 19.83 21.45
C CYS A 23 -38.69 20.19 20.43
N ILE A 24 -39.05 20.89 19.34
CA ILE A 24 -38.09 21.32 18.31
C ILE A 24 -37.07 22.29 18.91
N ASP A 25 -37.52 23.31 19.65
CA ASP A 25 -36.63 24.31 20.25
C ASP A 25 -35.67 23.69 21.27
N GLN A 26 -36.16 22.74 22.08
CA GLN A 26 -35.32 21.98 23.01
C GLN A 26 -34.28 21.11 22.28
N LEU A 27 -34.67 20.41 21.21
CA LEU A 27 -33.71 19.63 20.42
C LEU A 27 -32.65 20.53 19.76
N ASN A 28 -33.06 21.68 19.24
CA ASN A 28 -32.17 22.68 18.64
C ASN A 28 -31.12 23.15 19.64
N ALA A 29 -31.54 23.48 20.87
CA ALA A 29 -30.64 23.88 21.94
C ALA A 29 -29.70 22.74 22.40
N LEU A 30 -30.25 21.54 22.65
CA LEU A 30 -29.50 20.40 23.19
C LEU A 30 -28.41 19.90 22.22
N TYR A 31 -28.74 19.81 20.93
CA TYR A 31 -27.81 19.31 19.92
C TYR A 31 -27.04 20.41 19.18
N LYS A 32 -27.31 21.69 19.48
CA LYS A 32 -26.76 22.85 18.78
C LYS A 32 -26.97 22.73 17.26
N LEU A 33 -28.22 22.52 16.88
CA LEU A 33 -28.61 22.35 15.48
C LEU A 33 -28.47 23.67 14.72
N GLU A 34 -28.12 23.57 13.45
CA GLU A 34 -27.85 24.71 12.57
C GLU A 34 -28.91 24.85 11.48
N LEU A 35 -29.71 23.80 11.22
CA LEU A 35 -30.68 23.76 10.14
C LEU A 35 -31.90 22.91 10.52
N ASN A 36 -33.10 23.43 10.29
CA ASN A 36 -34.34 22.65 10.39
C ASN A 36 -34.92 22.39 9.00
N VAL A 37 -35.14 21.12 8.67
CA VAL A 37 -35.75 20.72 7.39
C VAL A 37 -37.13 20.16 7.65
N TYR A 38 -38.15 20.82 7.14
CA TYR A 38 -39.55 20.41 7.25
C TYR A 38 -39.97 19.67 5.98
N VAL A 39 -40.40 18.42 6.14
CA VAL A 39 -40.88 17.58 5.03
C VAL A 39 -42.34 17.22 5.28
N ALA A 40 -43.22 17.65 4.39
CA ALA A 40 -44.66 17.40 4.50
C ALA A 40 -45.06 16.15 3.69
N PHE A 41 -45.56 15.11 4.36
CA PHE A 41 -46.30 14.01 3.74
C PHE A 41 -47.78 14.11 4.14
N GLY A 42 -48.69 14.16 3.18
CA GLY A 42 -50.14 14.24 3.44
C GLY A 42 -50.70 15.67 3.51
N ASN A 43 -51.68 15.90 4.38
CA ASN A 43 -52.46 17.13 4.43
C ASN A 43 -51.64 18.33 4.95
N LYS A 44 -51.19 19.17 4.00
CA LYS A 44 -50.37 20.37 4.26
C LYS A 44 -50.97 21.32 5.29
N THR A 45 -52.30 21.45 5.33
CA THR A 45 -52.99 22.37 6.25
C THR A 45 -52.89 21.93 7.72
N LEU A 46 -52.96 20.62 7.98
CA LEU A 46 -52.75 20.06 9.31
C LEU A 46 -51.27 20.16 9.73
N PHE A 47 -50.35 19.96 8.80
CA PHE A 47 -48.92 20.13 9.07
C PHE A 47 -48.58 21.57 9.45
N GLU A 48 -49.08 22.55 8.68
CA GLU A 48 -48.84 23.97 8.91
C GLU A 48 -49.47 24.49 10.21
N SER A 49 -50.59 23.91 10.67
CA SER A 49 -51.19 24.27 11.96
C SER A 49 -50.45 23.71 13.18
N LEU A 50 -49.65 22.65 13.01
CA LEU A 50 -48.91 22.01 14.09
C LEU A 50 -47.46 22.52 14.22
N ILE A 51 -46.87 23.03 13.14
CA ILE A 51 -45.54 23.65 13.12
C ILE A 51 -45.63 25.09 13.68
N PRO A 52 -44.59 25.59 14.37
CA PRO A 52 -44.54 27.00 14.74
C PRO A 52 -44.77 27.93 13.53
N ALA A 53 -45.77 28.82 13.66
CA ALA A 53 -45.94 29.99 12.79
C ALA A 53 -44.84 31.06 13.02
N ARG A 54 -43.96 30.84 14.00
CA ARG A 54 -42.90 31.75 14.41
C ARG A 54 -41.68 31.60 13.49
N GLU A 55 -41.09 32.72 13.09
CA GLU A 55 -39.76 32.73 12.48
C GLU A 55 -38.76 32.09 13.46
N SER A 56 -38.23 30.93 13.10
CA SER A 56 -37.16 30.29 13.85
C SER A 56 -35.89 31.12 13.66
N GLU A 57 -35.10 31.31 14.72
CA GLU A 57 -33.77 31.94 14.63
C GLU A 57 -32.80 31.12 13.75
N LEU A 58 -33.11 29.85 13.51
CA LEU A 58 -32.35 28.96 12.65
C LEU A 58 -32.89 28.97 11.21
N PRO A 59 -32.01 28.84 10.20
CA PRO A 59 -32.45 28.70 8.83
C PRO A 59 -33.36 27.46 8.70
N THR A 60 -34.43 27.62 7.92
CA THR A 60 -35.43 26.56 7.70
C THR A 60 -35.57 26.26 6.22
N VAL A 61 -35.60 24.96 5.88
CA VAL A 61 -35.86 24.48 4.51
C VAL A 61 -37.17 23.73 4.51
N ARG A 62 -38.11 24.12 3.65
CA ARG A 62 -39.41 23.46 3.51
C ARG A 62 -39.46 22.68 2.21
N VAL A 63 -39.59 21.36 2.31
CA VAL A 63 -39.72 20.47 1.17
C VAL A 63 -41.19 20.05 1.05
N THR A 64 -41.88 20.60 0.05
CA THR A 64 -43.32 20.39 -0.18
C THR A 64 -43.60 19.46 -1.36
N ASN A 65 -42.58 19.12 -2.16
CA ASN A 65 -42.68 18.19 -3.27
C ASN A 65 -41.78 16.97 -3.03
N THR A 66 -42.37 15.91 -2.48
CA THR A 66 -41.67 14.66 -2.12
C THR A 66 -41.40 13.75 -3.32
N THR A 67 -41.89 14.08 -4.53
CA THR A 67 -41.57 13.32 -5.75
C THR A 67 -40.16 13.61 -6.28
N LEU A 68 -39.57 14.74 -5.88
CA LEU A 68 -38.16 15.04 -6.14
C LEU A 68 -37.31 14.34 -5.10
N GLN A 69 -36.61 13.27 -5.51
CA GLN A 69 -35.63 12.59 -4.68
C GLN A 69 -34.40 13.49 -4.49
N LEU A 70 -34.43 14.30 -3.45
CA LEU A 70 -33.30 15.10 -3.03
C LEU A 70 -32.43 14.27 -2.08
N VAL A 71 -31.10 14.42 -2.20
CA VAL A 71 -30.14 13.83 -1.28
C VAL A 71 -29.54 14.96 -0.47
N MET A 72 -29.58 14.85 0.86
CA MET A 72 -28.90 15.81 1.72
C MET A 72 -27.39 15.57 1.64
N SER A 73 -26.66 16.53 1.08
CA SER A 73 -25.20 16.45 0.93
C SER A 73 -24.53 17.79 1.23
N GLY A 74 -23.42 17.76 1.98
CA GLY A 74 -22.58 18.93 2.27
C GLY A 74 -22.20 19.04 3.75
N ASN A 75 -21.21 19.87 4.06
CA ASN A 75 -20.71 20.04 5.44
C ASN A 75 -21.75 20.68 6.38
N TYR A 76 -22.58 21.59 5.85
CA TYR A 76 -23.65 22.27 6.61
C TYR A 76 -24.78 21.34 7.08
N SER A 77 -24.84 20.10 6.57
CA SER A 77 -25.92 19.16 6.91
C SER A 77 -25.68 18.32 8.16
N GLU A 78 -24.46 18.29 8.74
CA GLU A 78 -24.16 17.40 9.87
C GLU A 78 -24.88 17.75 11.18
N ARG A 79 -25.46 18.95 11.26
CA ARG A 79 -26.23 19.49 12.39
C ARG A 79 -27.66 19.87 11.98
N ALA A 80 -28.25 19.10 11.08
CA ALA A 80 -29.63 19.30 10.66
C ALA A 80 -30.61 18.41 11.44
N LEU A 81 -31.81 18.96 11.69
CA LEU A 81 -32.98 18.21 12.18
C LEU A 81 -34.01 18.12 11.08
N THR A 82 -34.37 16.89 10.73
CA THR A 82 -35.46 16.64 9.77
C THR A 82 -36.77 16.45 10.54
N VAL A 83 -37.73 17.34 10.34
CA VAL A 83 -39.06 17.31 10.94
C VAL A 83 -40.07 16.84 9.89
N ILE A 84 -40.78 15.76 10.20
CA ILE A 84 -41.70 15.11 9.26
C ILE A 84 -43.07 14.97 9.90
N TYR A 85 -44.11 15.25 9.14
CA TYR A 85 -45.48 14.88 9.51
C TYR A 85 -45.89 13.60 8.78
N LEU A 86 -46.45 12.67 9.54
CA LEU A 86 -46.74 11.33 9.07
C LEU A 86 -48.22 11.00 9.24
N GLU A 87 -48.86 10.67 8.12
CA GLU A 87 -50.15 10.01 8.05
C GLU A 87 -49.93 8.51 7.73
N ASP A 88 -50.83 7.66 8.21
CA ASP A 88 -50.71 6.19 8.07
C ASP A 88 -50.47 5.75 6.62
N VAL A 89 -51.19 6.34 5.67
CA VAL A 89 -51.17 6.02 4.24
C VAL A 89 -49.77 6.22 3.62
N HIS A 90 -48.94 7.09 4.22
CA HIS A 90 -47.64 7.48 3.69
C HIS A 90 -46.45 6.86 4.44
N THR A 91 -46.69 5.91 5.35
CA THR A 91 -45.62 5.34 6.20
C THR A 91 -44.47 4.72 5.40
N SER A 92 -44.76 3.90 4.39
CA SER A 92 -43.74 3.28 3.54
C SER A 92 -43.00 4.31 2.68
N SER A 93 -43.75 5.16 1.97
CA SER A 93 -43.21 6.21 1.12
C SER A 93 -42.31 7.19 1.86
N MET A 94 -42.65 7.50 3.12
CA MET A 94 -41.85 8.37 3.97
C MET A 94 -40.52 7.73 4.35
N VAL A 95 -40.50 6.45 4.72
CA VAL A 95 -39.24 5.76 5.06
C VAL A 95 -38.35 5.57 3.82
N ASP A 96 -38.93 5.30 2.65
CA ASP A 96 -38.19 5.24 1.39
C ASP A 96 -37.58 6.60 1.02
N TYR A 97 -38.35 7.68 1.20
CA TYR A 97 -37.85 9.04 1.04
C TYR A 97 -36.73 9.34 2.04
N LEU A 98 -36.91 9.04 3.32
CA LEU A 98 -35.89 9.24 4.36
C LEU A 98 -34.61 8.46 4.06
N THR A 99 -34.73 7.24 3.57
CA THR A 99 -33.59 6.39 3.20
C THR A 99 -32.78 7.04 2.07
N THR A 100 -33.46 7.66 1.11
CA THR A 100 -32.83 8.38 -0.01
C THR A 100 -32.25 9.72 0.45
N TRP A 101 -33.03 10.50 1.21
CA TRP A 101 -32.68 11.81 1.76
C TRP A 101 -31.45 11.73 2.66
N LEU A 102 -31.42 10.75 3.57
CA LEU A 102 -30.37 10.53 4.55
C LEU A 102 -29.32 9.51 4.09
N TRP A 103 -29.23 9.16 2.80
CA TRP A 103 -28.37 8.07 2.31
C TRP A 103 -26.93 8.06 2.87
N ARG A 104 -26.33 9.24 3.10
CA ARG A 104 -25.00 9.41 3.73
C ARG A 104 -25.03 10.11 5.10
N ALA A 105 -26.22 10.40 5.59
CA ALA A 105 -26.48 11.20 6.77
C ALA A 105 -27.46 10.50 7.74
N GLN A 106 -27.46 9.17 7.78
CA GLN A 106 -28.32 8.34 8.64
C GLN A 106 -28.16 8.64 10.14
N GLN A 107 -27.04 9.26 10.51
CA GLN A 107 -26.76 9.78 11.84
C GLN A 107 -27.51 11.08 12.20
N LEU A 108 -28.25 11.70 11.30
CA LEU A 108 -28.98 12.93 11.60
C LEU A 108 -30.24 12.65 12.40
N HIS A 109 -30.67 13.66 13.16
CA HIS A 109 -31.86 13.55 13.99
C HIS A 109 -33.11 13.73 13.12
N VAL A 110 -34.07 12.84 13.32
CA VAL A 110 -35.38 12.91 12.67
C VAL A 110 -36.46 12.99 13.74
N LEU A 111 -37.30 14.01 13.65
CA LEU A 111 -38.50 14.19 14.46
C LEU A 111 -39.72 13.86 13.59
N ILE A 112 -40.49 12.87 14.00
CA ILE A 112 -41.72 12.45 13.30
C ILE A 112 -42.92 12.87 14.16
N ILE A 113 -43.80 13.69 13.60
CA ILE A 113 -45.08 14.06 14.18
C ILE A 113 -46.10 13.05 13.68
N TYR A 114 -46.60 12.20 14.59
CA TYR A 114 -47.48 11.09 14.22
C TYR A 114 -48.75 11.09 15.10
N PRO A 115 -49.81 11.80 14.69
CA PRO A 115 -50.98 12.07 15.54
C PRO A 115 -51.78 10.83 15.92
N GLU A 116 -51.94 9.88 14.99
CA GLU A 116 -52.81 8.69 15.13
C GLU A 116 -52.02 7.39 15.36
N ALA A 117 -50.82 7.52 15.92
CA ALA A 117 -49.92 6.38 16.13
C ALA A 117 -50.39 5.47 17.27
N THR A 118 -50.57 4.19 16.98
CA THR A 118 -50.71 3.14 18.01
C THR A 118 -49.34 2.54 18.33
N THR A 119 -49.20 1.87 19.47
CA THR A 119 -47.95 1.21 19.87
C THR A 119 -47.47 0.19 18.83
N ALA A 120 -48.39 -0.55 18.21
CA ALA A 120 -48.09 -1.49 17.13
C ALA A 120 -47.53 -0.79 15.88
N LYS A 121 -48.13 0.33 15.46
CA LYS A 121 -47.65 1.14 14.33
C LYS A 121 -46.28 1.76 14.60
N LEU A 122 -46.06 2.27 15.82
CA LEU A 122 -44.76 2.78 16.25
C LEU A 122 -43.67 1.70 16.18
N PHE A 123 -43.98 0.49 16.66
CA PHE A 123 -43.05 -0.63 16.60
C PHE A 123 -42.69 -1.01 15.15
N GLN A 124 -43.68 -1.05 14.25
CA GLN A 124 -43.45 -1.30 12.82
C GLN A 124 -42.59 -0.21 12.17
N LEU A 125 -42.89 1.06 12.45
CA LEU A 125 -42.13 2.22 11.99
C LEU A 125 -40.67 2.13 12.45
N PHE A 126 -40.42 1.94 13.74
CA PHE A 126 -39.06 1.85 14.28
C PHE A 126 -38.30 0.63 13.76
N THR A 127 -38.98 -0.51 13.57
CA THR A 127 -38.37 -1.69 12.94
C THR A 127 -37.95 -1.40 11.50
N HIS A 128 -38.76 -0.68 10.75
CA HIS A 128 -38.44 -0.30 9.38
C HIS A 128 -37.29 0.72 9.32
N CYS A 129 -37.30 1.75 10.17
CA CYS A 129 -36.21 2.71 10.29
C CYS A 129 -34.88 2.05 10.69
N TRP A 130 -34.93 1.10 11.63
CA TRP A 130 -33.77 0.32 12.05
C TRP A 130 -33.14 -0.47 10.90
N ARG A 131 -33.96 -1.14 10.07
CA ARG A 131 -33.47 -1.87 8.89
C ARG A 131 -32.75 -0.98 7.86
N GLN A 132 -33.05 0.32 7.87
CA GLN A 132 -32.39 1.32 7.01
C GLN A 132 -31.24 2.06 7.71
N GLY A 133 -30.89 1.70 8.95
CA GLY A 133 -29.77 2.28 9.68
C GLY A 133 -30.06 3.59 10.41
N MET A 134 -31.32 4.00 10.50
CA MET A 134 -31.69 5.27 11.12
C MET A 134 -32.03 5.08 12.60
N VAL A 135 -31.09 5.39 13.50
CA VAL A 135 -31.28 5.20 14.96
C VAL A 135 -31.71 6.45 15.73
N HIS A 136 -31.51 7.64 15.14
CA HIS A 136 -31.83 8.92 15.77
C HIS A 136 -33.24 9.39 15.40
N ILE A 137 -34.23 8.54 15.67
CA ILE A 137 -35.65 8.84 15.44
C ILE A 137 -36.33 9.17 16.78
N LEU A 138 -37.02 10.31 16.82
CA LEU A 138 -37.96 10.68 17.89
C LEU A 138 -39.35 10.86 17.28
N VAL A 139 -40.37 10.25 17.87
CA VAL A 139 -41.77 10.40 17.47
C VAL A 139 -42.51 11.21 18.52
N VAL A 140 -43.25 12.22 18.09
CA VAL A 140 -44.12 13.06 18.92
C VAL A 140 -45.57 12.74 18.60
N LEU A 141 -46.37 12.45 19.62
CA LEU A 141 -47.83 12.39 19.50
C LEU A 141 -48.41 13.74 19.97
N PRO A 142 -48.80 14.65 19.06
CA PRO A 142 -49.21 16.01 19.41
C PRO A 142 -50.40 16.06 20.38
N PHE A 143 -51.41 15.20 20.22
CA PHE A 143 -52.62 15.23 21.03
C PHE A 143 -52.43 14.66 22.44
N THR A 144 -51.52 13.68 22.61
CA THR A 144 -51.29 13.05 23.92
C THR A 144 -50.06 13.58 24.63
N GLN A 145 -49.29 14.47 23.98
CA GLN A 145 -48.04 15.04 24.47
C GLN A 145 -47.04 13.98 24.95
N LYS A 146 -46.95 12.88 24.18
CA LYS A 146 -46.05 11.76 24.47
C LYS A 146 -44.92 11.71 23.44
N LEU A 147 -43.74 11.38 23.93
CA LEU A 147 -42.54 11.16 23.12
C LEU A 147 -42.21 9.66 23.10
N PHE A 148 -41.88 9.15 21.92
CA PHE A 148 -41.43 7.79 21.75
C PHE A 148 -40.17 7.73 20.92
N SER A 149 -39.30 6.80 21.29
CA SER A 149 -38.16 6.39 20.51
C SER A 149 -37.99 4.87 20.68
N TYR A 150 -36.84 4.31 20.33
CA TYR A 150 -36.63 2.88 20.44
C TYR A 150 -35.19 2.49 20.79
N MET A 151 -34.98 1.35 21.44
CA MET A 151 -33.65 0.77 21.58
C MET A 151 -33.42 -0.19 20.42
N PRO A 152 -32.37 -0.02 19.58
CA PRO A 152 -32.10 -0.95 18.48
C PRO A 152 -31.47 -2.26 18.94
N TYR A 153 -30.80 -2.26 20.10
CA TYR A 153 -29.98 -3.37 20.59
C TYR A 153 -30.54 -4.03 21.85
N PRO A 154 -30.38 -5.35 22.03
CA PRO A 154 -30.00 -6.33 20.99
C PRO A 154 -31.15 -6.60 19.99
N GLU A 155 -32.37 -6.23 20.37
CA GLU A 155 -33.57 -6.29 19.54
C GLU A 155 -34.31 -4.96 19.65
N VAL A 156 -35.11 -4.63 18.63
CA VAL A 156 -35.89 -3.38 18.61
C VAL A 156 -36.89 -3.38 19.76
N ARG A 157 -36.81 -2.39 20.65
CA ARG A 157 -37.74 -2.19 21.77
C ARG A 157 -38.27 -0.78 21.81
N LEU A 158 -39.57 -0.62 22.02
CA LEU A 158 -40.20 0.69 22.16
C LEU A 158 -39.76 1.34 23.48
N LEU A 159 -39.36 2.61 23.42
CA LEU A 159 -39.01 3.42 24.59
C LEU A 159 -39.95 4.63 24.66
N LYS A 160 -40.69 4.73 25.75
CA LYS A 160 -41.44 5.95 26.07
C LYS A 160 -40.48 6.95 26.72
N MET A 161 -40.48 8.18 26.23
CA MET A 161 -39.66 9.26 26.77
C MET A 161 -40.54 10.26 27.53
N GLU A 162 -40.06 10.72 28.68
CA GLU A 162 -40.73 11.75 29.48
C GLU A 162 -40.48 13.15 28.91
N ASN A 163 -39.27 13.39 28.39
CA ASN A 163 -38.86 14.67 27.83
C ASN A 163 -37.77 14.50 26.74
N THR A 164 -37.43 15.60 26.07
CA THR A 164 -36.36 15.66 25.05
C THR A 164 -34.97 15.42 25.65
N LEU A 165 -34.76 15.73 26.93
CA LEU A 165 -33.50 15.49 27.64
C LEU A 165 -33.21 13.99 27.78
N GLN A 166 -34.22 13.17 28.08
CA GLN A 166 -34.07 11.72 28.13
C GLN A 166 -33.71 11.15 26.75
N TYR A 167 -34.28 11.71 25.67
CA TYR A 167 -33.86 11.36 24.31
C TYR A 167 -32.40 11.76 24.04
N PHE A 168 -31.94 12.91 24.55
CA PHE A 168 -30.55 13.33 24.46
C PHE A 168 -29.58 12.39 25.20
N HIS A 169 -29.91 11.96 26.42
CA HIS A 169 -29.13 10.93 27.12
C HIS A 169 -29.12 9.60 26.36
N ARG A 170 -30.25 9.19 25.76
CA ARG A 170 -30.31 7.97 24.95
C ARG A 170 -29.29 7.99 23.81
N THR A 171 -29.20 9.08 23.05
CA THR A 171 -28.33 9.11 21.86
C THR A 171 -26.84 9.14 22.20
N ARG A 172 -26.47 9.61 23.38
CA ARG A 172 -25.07 9.73 23.82
C ARG A 172 -24.58 8.57 24.69
N ASP A 173 -25.45 8.03 25.53
CA ASP A 173 -25.04 7.04 26.53
C ASP A 173 -25.50 5.64 26.12
N LEU A 174 -26.81 5.49 25.84
CA LEU A 174 -27.41 4.17 25.61
C LEU A 174 -27.06 3.58 24.24
N LEU A 175 -27.08 4.38 23.17
CA LEU A 175 -26.81 3.86 21.81
C LEU A 175 -25.36 3.39 21.58
N TRP A 176 -24.46 3.67 22.51
CA TRP A 176 -23.05 3.27 22.43
C TRP A 176 -22.82 1.87 23.03
N ASP A 177 -23.78 1.32 23.79
CA ASP A 177 -23.73 -0.07 24.26
C ASP A 177 -24.53 -0.97 23.30
N PHE A 178 -23.86 -1.93 22.67
CA PHE A 178 -24.48 -2.85 21.72
C PHE A 178 -25.21 -4.02 22.40
N HIS A 179 -25.12 -4.17 23.73
CA HIS A 179 -25.86 -5.18 24.48
C HIS A 179 -25.82 -6.61 23.89
N GLY A 180 -24.67 -7.00 23.33
CA GLY A 180 -24.47 -8.30 22.68
C GLY A 180 -25.04 -8.42 21.27
N TYR A 181 -25.38 -7.31 20.60
CA TYR A 181 -25.83 -7.32 19.20
C TYR A 181 -24.75 -7.91 18.29
N ASN A 182 -25.18 -8.78 17.37
CA ASN A 182 -24.28 -9.48 16.46
C ASN A 182 -23.87 -8.58 15.29
N ILE A 183 -22.59 -8.19 15.26
CA ILE A 183 -21.97 -7.46 14.15
C ILE A 183 -21.16 -8.44 13.30
N THR A 184 -21.43 -8.47 12.00
CA THR A 184 -20.81 -9.41 11.08
C THR A 184 -19.57 -8.81 10.43
N CYS A 185 -18.41 -9.44 10.65
CA CYS A 185 -17.14 -9.05 10.05
C CYS A 185 -16.71 -10.05 8.98
N GLY A 186 -16.47 -9.56 7.77
CA GLY A 186 -15.92 -10.35 6.67
C GLY A 186 -14.43 -10.58 6.86
N ILE A 187 -13.92 -11.75 6.51
CA ILE A 187 -12.48 -12.05 6.58
C ILE A 187 -12.05 -12.58 5.21
N LEU A 188 -11.27 -11.75 4.50
CA LEU A 188 -10.61 -12.14 3.25
C LEU A 188 -9.34 -12.93 3.58
N ILE A 189 -9.24 -14.18 3.12
CA ILE A 189 -8.15 -15.09 3.56
C ILE A 189 -6.78 -14.67 3.04
N SER A 190 -6.75 -14.05 1.86
CA SER A 190 -5.58 -13.58 1.11
C SER A 190 -5.08 -12.19 1.55
N ALA A 191 -5.49 -11.70 2.72
CA ALA A 191 -5.33 -10.29 3.09
C ALA A 191 -4.29 -9.94 4.19
N PRO A 192 -3.20 -10.69 4.46
CA PRO A 192 -2.20 -10.21 5.42
C PRO A 192 -1.49 -8.95 4.85
N PRO A 193 -1.12 -7.95 5.67
CA PRO A 193 -1.27 -7.86 7.13
C PRO A 193 -2.62 -7.29 7.61
N THR A 194 -3.57 -7.00 6.72
CA THR A 194 -4.83 -6.33 7.08
C THR A 194 -5.78 -7.24 7.88
N ALA A 195 -5.99 -8.48 7.42
CA ALA A 195 -6.84 -9.46 8.06
C ALA A 195 -6.40 -10.89 7.72
N PHE A 196 -6.27 -11.74 8.73
CA PHE A 196 -6.01 -13.18 8.56
C PHE A 196 -6.32 -13.95 9.84
N VAL A 197 -6.55 -15.25 9.69
CA VAL A 197 -6.81 -16.17 10.79
C VAL A 197 -5.85 -17.34 10.71
N PHE A 198 -5.30 -17.75 11.84
CA PHE A 198 -4.43 -18.92 11.94
C PHE A 198 -4.65 -19.65 13.25
N LYS A 199 -4.28 -20.92 13.31
CA LYS A 199 -4.28 -21.71 14.54
C LYS A 199 -2.93 -21.57 15.23
N ASN A 200 -2.93 -21.25 16.51
CA ASN A 200 -1.70 -21.24 17.30
C ASN A 200 -1.26 -22.68 17.67
N HIS A 201 -0.10 -22.81 18.33
CA HIS A 201 0.41 -24.10 18.81
C HIS A 201 -0.54 -24.85 19.79
N ARG A 202 -1.55 -24.18 20.34
CA ARG A 202 -2.58 -24.75 21.23
C ARG A 202 -3.92 -25.00 20.50
N ASP A 203 -3.89 -25.05 19.17
CA ASP A 203 -5.04 -25.23 18.28
C ASP A 203 -6.17 -24.21 18.43
N ARG A 204 -5.88 -23.02 18.97
CA ARG A 204 -6.84 -21.91 19.10
C ARG A 204 -6.77 -21.01 17.87
N ASN A 205 -7.93 -20.64 17.34
CA ASN A 205 -8.04 -19.65 16.27
C ASN A 205 -7.61 -18.27 16.79
N ILE A 206 -6.58 -17.72 16.18
CA ILE A 206 -6.10 -16.35 16.41
C ILE A 206 -6.55 -15.49 15.23
N TYR A 207 -7.34 -14.47 15.55
CA TYR A 207 -7.73 -13.42 14.60
C TYR A 207 -6.66 -12.33 14.61
N ALA A 208 -5.99 -12.17 13.48
CA ALA A 208 -4.84 -11.30 13.33
C ALA A 208 -4.99 -10.36 12.13
N GLY A 209 -4.10 -9.38 12.11
CA GLY A 209 -4.13 -8.29 11.16
C GLY A 209 -4.72 -7.02 11.75
N TYR A 210 -4.09 -5.90 11.43
CA TYR A 210 -4.35 -4.64 12.13
C TYR A 210 -5.75 -4.10 11.82
N MET A 211 -6.26 -4.29 10.59
CA MET A 211 -7.62 -3.89 10.22
C MET A 211 -8.67 -4.77 10.88
N LEU A 212 -8.44 -6.08 10.93
CA LEU A 212 -9.35 -6.99 11.61
C LEU A 212 -9.42 -6.68 13.11
N ARG A 213 -8.26 -6.45 13.75
CA ARG A 213 -8.20 -6.08 15.17
C ARG A 213 -8.94 -4.77 15.49
N MET A 214 -8.85 -3.74 14.64
CA MET A 214 -9.64 -2.52 14.80
C MET A 214 -11.14 -2.81 14.95
N VAL A 215 -11.69 -3.70 14.11
CA VAL A 215 -13.12 -4.04 14.14
C VAL A 215 -13.47 -4.91 15.35
N LEU A 216 -12.66 -5.94 15.64
CA LEU A 216 -12.93 -6.84 16.76
C LEU A 216 -12.86 -6.12 18.11
N ASP A 217 -11.85 -5.27 18.30
CA ASP A 217 -11.64 -4.54 19.53
C ASP A 217 -12.70 -3.43 19.69
N PHE A 218 -13.17 -2.83 18.59
CA PHE A 218 -14.34 -1.94 18.57
C PHE A 218 -15.60 -2.65 19.07
N ILE A 219 -15.93 -3.80 18.49
CA ILE A 219 -17.13 -4.56 18.87
C ILE A 219 -17.06 -4.95 20.35
N HIS A 220 -15.90 -5.40 20.80
CA HIS A 220 -15.70 -5.76 22.21
C HIS A 220 -15.81 -4.56 23.16
N HIS A 221 -15.20 -3.42 22.80
CA HIS A 221 -15.23 -2.20 23.60
C HIS A 221 -16.66 -1.69 23.85
N PHE A 222 -17.53 -1.82 22.86
CA PHE A 222 -18.94 -1.44 22.93
C PHE A 222 -19.89 -2.61 23.26
N LYS A 223 -19.36 -3.69 23.86
CA LYS A 223 -20.10 -4.88 24.32
C LYS A 223 -20.99 -5.55 23.26
N GLY A 224 -20.59 -5.52 21.99
CA GLY A 224 -21.23 -6.28 20.92
C GLY A 224 -20.75 -7.73 20.87
N SER A 225 -21.44 -8.52 20.05
CA SER A 225 -21.07 -9.90 19.73
C SER A 225 -20.54 -9.98 18.29
N ILE A 226 -19.53 -10.82 18.06
CA ILE A 226 -18.87 -10.90 16.76
C ILE A 226 -19.39 -12.13 16.01
N ARG A 227 -19.79 -11.92 14.74
CA ARG A 227 -19.99 -13.00 13.78
C ARG A 227 -18.96 -12.86 12.66
N THR A 228 -18.19 -13.91 12.37
CA THR A 228 -17.22 -13.87 11.26
C THR A 228 -17.79 -14.57 10.03
N ARG A 229 -17.54 -14.00 8.85
CA ARG A 229 -17.85 -14.62 7.56
C ARG A 229 -16.59 -14.69 6.73
N ARG A 230 -16.25 -15.89 6.28
CA ARG A 230 -15.15 -16.10 5.34
C ARG A 230 -15.56 -15.56 3.97
N VAL A 231 -14.63 -14.85 3.32
CA VAL A 231 -14.77 -14.33 1.96
C VAL A 231 -13.53 -14.77 1.19
N ASP A 232 -13.71 -15.39 0.02
CA ASP A 232 -12.60 -16.00 -0.72
C ASP A 232 -12.04 -15.07 -1.82
N THR A 233 -12.85 -14.19 -2.41
CA THR A 233 -12.43 -13.31 -3.52
C THR A 233 -12.84 -11.85 -3.33
N LEU A 234 -12.13 -10.93 -4.00
CA LEU A 234 -12.51 -9.51 -4.02
C LEU A 234 -13.88 -9.23 -4.68
N SER A 235 -14.31 -10.07 -5.61
CA SER A 235 -15.65 -9.96 -6.24
C SER A 235 -16.75 -10.31 -5.23
N GLU A 236 -16.58 -11.44 -4.52
CA GLU A 236 -17.47 -11.85 -3.44
C GLU A 236 -17.51 -10.78 -2.33
N ALA A 237 -16.36 -10.20 -1.99
CA ALA A 237 -16.26 -9.13 -0.99
C ALA A 237 -17.15 -7.92 -1.30
N ASN A 238 -17.18 -7.48 -2.56
CA ASN A 238 -18.08 -6.41 -3.01
C ASN A 238 -19.55 -6.84 -2.95
N GLN A 239 -19.87 -8.08 -3.31
CA GLN A 239 -21.22 -8.61 -3.29
C GLN A 239 -21.79 -8.69 -1.86
N VAL A 240 -21.03 -9.24 -0.90
CA VAL A 240 -21.50 -9.40 0.49
C VAL A 240 -21.68 -8.06 1.23
N LEU A 241 -20.91 -7.03 0.85
CA LEU A 241 -21.11 -5.67 1.34
C LEU A 241 -22.38 -5.04 0.75
N SER A 242 -22.64 -5.30 -0.54
CA SER A 242 -23.84 -4.80 -1.24
C SER A 242 -25.12 -5.45 -0.72
N THR A 243 -25.12 -6.76 -0.47
CA THR A 243 -26.28 -7.49 0.07
C THR A 243 -26.49 -7.27 1.57
N ARG A 244 -25.61 -6.50 2.24
CA ARG A 244 -25.61 -6.28 3.70
C ARG A 244 -25.48 -7.58 4.51
N ASP A 245 -24.80 -8.58 3.95
CA ASP A 245 -24.47 -9.83 4.64
C ASP A 245 -23.27 -9.66 5.59
N VAL A 246 -22.40 -8.69 5.30
CA VAL A 246 -21.24 -8.31 6.10
C VAL A 246 -21.33 -6.83 6.43
N ASP A 247 -21.00 -6.47 7.66
CA ASP A 247 -21.07 -5.07 8.13
C ASP A 247 -19.77 -4.32 7.88
N PHE A 248 -18.64 -4.98 8.17
CA PHE A 248 -17.30 -4.44 8.00
C PHE A 248 -16.42 -5.44 7.28
N LEU A 249 -15.63 -4.95 6.33
CA LEU A 249 -14.60 -5.72 5.64
C LEU A 249 -13.21 -5.12 5.92
N PRO A 250 -12.35 -5.77 6.72
CA PRO A 250 -11.00 -5.33 7.07
C PRO A 250 -10.01 -5.52 5.92
N TYR A 251 -10.27 -4.82 4.81
CA TYR A 251 -9.44 -4.79 3.60
C TYR A 251 -9.62 -3.45 2.88
N LEU A 252 -8.62 -3.03 2.10
CA LEU A 252 -8.71 -1.83 1.27
C LEU A 252 -9.26 -2.18 -0.11
N LEU A 253 -10.54 -1.87 -0.35
CA LEU A 253 -11.19 -2.00 -1.65
C LEU A 253 -11.19 -0.67 -2.41
N ALA A 254 -11.07 -0.74 -3.73
CA ALA A 254 -11.35 0.40 -4.60
C ALA A 254 -12.78 0.90 -4.36
N LYS A 255 -12.96 2.22 -4.28
CA LYS A 255 -14.26 2.82 -3.96
C LYS A 255 -15.27 2.51 -5.07
N THR A 256 -16.37 1.85 -4.71
CA THR A 256 -17.51 1.58 -5.59
C THR A 256 -18.79 2.17 -4.98
N PRO A 257 -19.85 2.40 -5.77
CA PRO A 257 -21.15 2.81 -5.24
C PRO A 257 -21.86 1.69 -4.46
N ASN A 258 -21.29 0.49 -4.35
CA ASN A 258 -21.94 -0.68 -3.75
C ASN A 258 -21.78 -0.77 -2.22
N PHE A 259 -20.87 0.00 -1.63
CA PHE A 259 -20.63 0.04 -0.19
C PHE A 259 -20.30 1.46 0.28
N THR A 260 -20.37 1.70 1.59
CA THR A 260 -19.93 2.95 2.20
C THR A 260 -18.55 2.80 2.84
N ASN A 261 -17.84 3.90 3.01
CA ASN A 261 -16.53 3.91 3.67
C ASN A 261 -16.63 4.44 5.10
N SER A 262 -15.74 3.97 5.96
CA SER A 262 -15.41 4.69 7.20
C SER A 262 -14.75 6.03 6.90
N VAL A 263 -14.46 6.78 7.96
CA VAL A 263 -13.58 7.94 7.88
C VAL A 263 -12.25 7.56 7.21
N VAL A 264 -11.76 8.47 6.38
CA VAL A 264 -10.42 8.42 5.79
C VAL A 264 -9.39 8.90 6.82
N LEU A 265 -8.37 8.09 7.08
CA LEU A 265 -7.34 8.41 8.08
C LEU A 265 -6.08 9.02 7.44
N TRP A 266 -5.57 8.41 6.37
CA TRP A 266 -4.45 8.89 5.56
C TRP A 266 -4.59 8.38 4.11
N LEU A 267 -3.62 8.71 3.26
CA LEU A 267 -3.53 8.18 1.89
C LEU A 267 -2.49 7.06 1.85
N GLU A 268 -2.90 5.84 1.50
CA GLU A 268 -2.02 4.70 1.33
C GLU A 268 -1.38 4.75 -0.06
N ASN A 269 -0.06 4.56 -0.11
CA ASN A 269 0.71 4.58 -1.35
C ASN A 269 0.84 3.17 -1.92
N ARG A 270 0.69 3.06 -3.25
CA ARG A 270 1.08 1.84 -3.97
C ARG A 270 2.43 2.01 -4.64
N PHE A 271 3.34 1.07 -4.40
CA PHE A 271 4.69 1.07 -4.97
C PHE A 271 4.94 -0.17 -5.81
N LEU A 272 6.01 -0.10 -6.62
CA LEU A 272 6.58 -1.24 -7.32
C LEU A 272 7.69 -1.87 -6.47
N MET A 273 7.64 -3.19 -6.35
CA MET A 273 8.69 -4.05 -5.83
C MET A 273 9.49 -4.56 -7.03
N ALA A 274 10.77 -4.18 -7.12
CA ALA A 274 11.68 -4.69 -8.14
C ALA A 274 12.73 -5.61 -7.52
N PRO A 275 13.19 -6.65 -8.24
CA PRO A 275 14.29 -7.46 -7.76
C PRO A 275 15.56 -6.60 -7.60
N SER A 276 16.35 -6.90 -6.58
CA SER A 276 17.69 -6.35 -6.45
C SER A 276 18.57 -6.85 -7.60
N ALA A 277 19.53 -6.02 -7.98
CA ALA A 277 20.52 -6.37 -8.98
C ALA A 277 21.19 -7.71 -8.65
N ARG A 278 21.33 -8.56 -9.66
CA ARG A 278 22.01 -9.86 -9.54
C ARG A 278 23.52 -9.64 -9.57
N LEU A 279 24.25 -10.53 -8.91
CA LEU A 279 25.71 -10.59 -9.06
C LEU A 279 26.03 -10.98 -10.51
N LEU A 280 27.02 -10.31 -11.09
CA LEU A 280 27.52 -10.72 -12.40
C LEU A 280 28.14 -12.12 -12.31
N PRO A 281 28.14 -12.87 -13.44
CA PRO A 281 28.89 -14.11 -13.53
C PRO A 281 30.35 -13.93 -13.12
N ARG A 282 30.87 -14.88 -12.34
CA ARG A 282 32.16 -14.73 -11.65
C ARG A 282 33.33 -14.65 -12.62
N TYR A 283 33.23 -15.32 -13.77
CA TYR A 283 34.24 -15.28 -14.82
C TYR A 283 34.49 -13.87 -15.39
N LEU A 284 33.53 -12.93 -15.29
CA LEU A 284 33.70 -11.55 -15.77
C LEU A 284 34.51 -10.66 -14.82
N TYR A 285 34.74 -11.11 -13.59
CA TYR A 285 35.39 -10.30 -12.56
C TYR A 285 36.85 -9.95 -12.88
N LEU A 286 37.54 -10.78 -13.67
CA LEU A 286 38.92 -10.51 -14.09
C LEU A 286 39.01 -9.44 -15.19
N VAL A 287 37.99 -9.28 -16.02
CA VAL A 287 38.02 -8.35 -17.16
C VAL A 287 37.51 -6.96 -16.76
N LYS A 288 36.54 -6.93 -15.84
CA LYS A 288 35.83 -5.70 -15.40
C LYS A 288 36.61 -4.65 -14.61
N PRO A 289 37.77 -4.91 -13.95
CA PRO A 289 38.47 -3.86 -13.19
C PRO A 289 38.86 -2.66 -14.06
N TYR A 290 39.11 -2.91 -15.34
CA TYR A 290 39.40 -1.90 -16.35
C TYR A 290 38.29 -1.84 -17.39
N THR A 291 37.94 -0.62 -17.79
CA THR A 291 37.01 -0.38 -18.89
C THR A 291 37.67 -0.70 -20.23
N SER A 292 36.86 -0.93 -21.27
CA SER A 292 37.38 -1.19 -22.61
C SER A 292 38.32 -0.06 -23.10
N TYR A 293 38.02 1.19 -22.75
CA TYR A 293 38.87 2.33 -23.06
C TYR A 293 40.23 2.25 -22.37
N THR A 294 40.29 1.88 -21.09
CA THR A 294 41.57 1.72 -20.39
C THR A 294 42.41 0.59 -20.99
N TRP A 295 41.79 -0.53 -21.40
CA TRP A 295 42.50 -1.59 -22.11
C TRP A 295 43.08 -1.12 -23.46
N LEU A 296 42.31 -0.32 -24.21
CA LEU A 296 42.78 0.28 -25.47
C LEU A 296 43.93 1.27 -25.26
N VAL A 297 43.86 2.11 -24.22
CA VAL A 297 44.93 3.05 -23.87
C VAL A 297 46.20 2.31 -23.47
N LEU A 298 46.08 1.21 -22.71
CA LEU A 298 47.22 0.34 -22.38
C LEU A 298 47.87 -0.24 -23.63
N LEU A 299 47.07 -0.77 -24.55
CA LEU A 299 47.56 -1.28 -25.82
C LEU A 299 48.25 -0.20 -26.65
N ALA A 300 47.65 0.99 -26.76
CA ALA A 300 48.22 2.12 -27.47
C ALA A 300 49.55 2.59 -26.84
N MET A 301 49.64 2.60 -25.51
CA MET A 301 50.86 2.94 -24.78
C MET A 301 51.98 1.92 -25.05
N LEU A 302 51.67 0.62 -25.03
CA LEU A 302 52.63 -0.44 -25.38
C LEU A 302 53.17 -0.27 -26.80
N MET A 303 52.28 0.01 -27.75
CA MET A 303 52.67 0.23 -29.16
C MET A 303 53.52 1.49 -29.33
N TYR A 304 53.15 2.59 -28.66
CA TYR A 304 53.90 3.84 -28.70
C TYR A 304 55.30 3.70 -28.10
N CYS A 305 55.41 3.12 -26.90
CA CYS A 305 56.70 2.89 -26.24
C CYS A 305 57.57 1.89 -27.01
N SER A 306 56.97 0.87 -27.63
CA SER A 306 57.68 -0.05 -28.52
C SER A 306 58.26 0.65 -29.75
N GLY A 307 57.48 1.52 -30.41
CA GLY A 307 57.94 2.33 -31.53
C GLY A 307 59.06 3.30 -31.13
N ALA A 308 58.91 3.96 -29.98
CA ALA A 308 59.93 4.85 -29.43
C ALA A 308 61.24 4.09 -29.13
N LEU A 309 61.16 2.90 -28.54
CA LEU A 309 62.32 2.07 -28.27
C LEU A 309 62.99 1.59 -29.57
N PHE A 310 62.20 1.17 -30.57
CA PHE A 310 62.71 0.79 -31.88
C PHE A 310 63.52 1.93 -32.53
N LEU A 311 62.96 3.14 -32.57
CA LEU A 311 63.63 4.33 -33.12
C LEU A 311 64.91 4.69 -32.33
N LEU A 312 64.85 4.63 -30.99
CA LEU A 312 66.00 4.91 -30.12
C LEU A 312 67.10 3.84 -30.21
N SER A 313 66.76 2.62 -30.61
CA SER A 313 67.71 1.51 -30.75
C SER A 313 68.56 1.57 -32.02
N ARG A 314 68.28 2.51 -32.94
CA ARG A 314 69.01 2.71 -34.22
C ARG A 314 69.26 1.39 -34.99
N GLY A 315 68.27 0.51 -35.05
CA GLY A 315 68.34 -0.76 -35.78
C GLY A 315 69.03 -1.92 -35.04
N ARG A 316 69.43 -1.75 -33.77
CA ARG A 316 69.98 -2.86 -32.96
C ARG A 316 68.91 -3.85 -32.49
N LEU A 317 67.64 -3.43 -32.45
CA LEU A 317 66.51 -4.26 -32.07
C LEU A 317 65.50 -4.32 -33.22
N ASN A 318 65.02 -5.52 -33.51
CA ASN A 318 63.86 -5.70 -34.38
C ASN A 318 62.61 -5.13 -33.69
N LEU A 319 61.61 -4.71 -34.47
CA LEU A 319 60.35 -4.16 -33.94
C LEU A 319 59.66 -5.13 -32.96
N SER A 320 59.66 -6.43 -33.26
CA SER A 320 59.14 -7.48 -32.38
C SER A 320 59.94 -7.61 -31.08
N GLY A 321 61.26 -7.45 -31.15
CA GLY A 321 62.15 -7.44 -29.99
C GLY A 321 61.91 -6.23 -29.09
N ALA A 322 61.73 -5.05 -29.68
CA ALA A 322 61.37 -3.83 -28.95
C ALA A 322 60.02 -3.97 -28.25
N PHE A 323 59.01 -4.53 -28.93
CA PHE A 323 57.69 -4.78 -28.35
C PHE A 323 57.77 -5.74 -27.16
N LEU A 324 58.44 -6.89 -27.31
CA LEU A 324 58.63 -7.86 -26.24
C LEU A 324 59.37 -7.26 -25.05
N GLN A 325 60.36 -6.40 -25.28
CA GLN A 325 61.11 -5.75 -24.22
C GLN A 325 60.25 -4.78 -23.42
N ILE A 326 59.44 -3.95 -24.09
CA ILE A 326 58.48 -3.05 -23.43
C ILE A 326 57.40 -3.84 -22.68
N PHE A 327 56.89 -4.91 -23.29
CA PHE A 327 55.89 -5.76 -22.67
C PHE A 327 56.42 -6.43 -21.39
N ARG A 328 57.67 -6.92 -21.40
CA ARG A 328 58.34 -7.46 -20.20
C ARG A 328 58.47 -6.41 -19.10
N LEU A 329 58.92 -5.21 -19.43
CA LEU A 329 59.06 -4.11 -18.47
C LEU A 329 57.71 -3.71 -17.86
N SER A 330 56.64 -3.75 -18.65
CA SER A 330 55.26 -3.53 -18.16
C SER A 330 54.82 -4.55 -17.11
N LEU A 331 55.40 -5.76 -17.14
CA LEU A 331 55.04 -6.91 -16.31
C LEU A 331 56.03 -7.18 -15.17
N PHE A 332 56.92 -6.24 -14.84
CA PHE A 332 57.98 -6.43 -13.81
C PHE A 332 59.01 -7.51 -14.15
N LEU A 333 59.07 -7.96 -15.40
CA LEU A 333 60.05 -8.95 -15.82
C LEU A 333 61.39 -8.27 -16.12
N PRO A 334 62.53 -8.90 -15.75
CA PRO A 334 63.84 -8.33 -15.99
C PRO A 334 64.05 -8.14 -17.51
N PRO A 335 64.64 -7.01 -17.92
CA PRO A 335 64.91 -6.78 -19.32
C PRO A 335 65.98 -7.79 -19.80
N GLY A 336 65.83 -8.28 -21.03
CA GLY A 336 66.62 -9.40 -21.55
C GLY A 336 68.12 -9.10 -21.76
N ARG A 337 68.78 -9.91 -22.59
CA ARG A 337 70.23 -9.86 -22.89
C ARG A 337 70.74 -8.51 -23.43
N ASP A 338 69.87 -7.55 -23.70
CA ASP A 338 70.22 -6.20 -24.20
C ASP A 338 70.73 -5.22 -23.13
N LEU A 339 70.72 -5.60 -21.84
CA LEU A 339 71.32 -4.82 -20.75
C LEU A 339 72.76 -5.19 -20.40
N VAL A 340 73.42 -6.05 -21.18
CA VAL A 340 74.84 -6.39 -20.95
C VAL A 340 75.75 -5.15 -21.05
N ALA A 341 75.29 -4.07 -21.70
CA ALA A 341 75.95 -2.76 -21.71
C ALA A 341 75.02 -1.64 -21.19
N LEU A 342 75.59 -0.65 -20.50
CA LEU A 342 74.85 0.47 -19.91
C LEU A 342 74.00 1.18 -20.99
N PRO A 343 72.66 1.26 -20.81
CA PRO A 343 71.80 1.96 -21.76
C PRO A 343 72.09 3.46 -21.77
N GLY A 344 72.03 4.08 -22.96
CA GLY A 344 72.07 5.53 -23.06
C GLY A 344 70.94 6.19 -22.23
N PRO A 345 71.12 7.43 -21.76
CA PRO A 345 70.25 8.06 -20.75
C PRO A 345 68.77 8.12 -21.18
N ARG A 346 68.49 8.34 -22.48
CA ARG A 346 67.13 8.35 -23.03
C ARG A 346 66.43 6.99 -22.95
N ARG A 347 67.18 5.90 -23.17
CA ARG A 347 66.67 4.52 -23.09
C ARG A 347 66.48 4.10 -21.64
N LEU A 348 67.41 4.48 -20.76
CA LEU A 348 67.28 4.28 -19.32
C LEU A 348 66.02 4.97 -18.77
N PHE A 349 65.79 6.23 -19.16
CA PHE A 349 64.58 6.96 -18.78
C PHE A 349 63.30 6.24 -19.21
N LEU A 350 63.25 5.76 -20.45
CA LEU A 350 62.10 5.01 -20.96
C LEU A 350 61.86 3.72 -20.17
N TYR A 351 62.93 2.99 -19.80
CA TYR A 351 62.82 1.79 -18.96
C TYR A 351 62.30 2.09 -17.56
N ILE A 352 62.81 3.15 -16.92
CA ILE A 352 62.34 3.59 -15.59
C ILE A 352 60.86 3.97 -15.66
N MET A 353 60.48 4.81 -16.62
CA MET A 353 59.10 5.25 -16.79
C MET A 353 58.15 4.08 -17.05
N MET A 354 58.54 3.13 -17.91
CA MET A 354 57.72 1.96 -18.21
C MET A 354 57.57 1.04 -16.99
N THR A 355 58.64 0.87 -16.22
CA THR A 355 58.61 0.05 -14.99
C THR A 355 57.69 0.69 -13.94
N ILE A 356 57.80 2.00 -13.72
CA ILE A 356 56.92 2.73 -12.79
C ILE A 356 55.46 2.68 -13.27
N ALA A 357 55.23 2.92 -14.57
CA ALA A 357 53.89 2.88 -15.15
C ALA A 357 53.25 1.50 -15.01
N GLY A 358 53.98 0.42 -15.34
CA GLY A 358 53.51 -0.94 -15.12
C GLY A 358 53.16 -1.20 -13.65
N LEU A 359 53.88 -0.58 -12.70
CA LEU A 359 53.78 -0.89 -11.27
C LEU A 359 52.50 -0.27 -10.75
N MET A 360 52.26 0.98 -11.14
CA MET A 360 51.04 1.68 -10.85
C MET A 360 49.84 0.97 -11.47
N LEU A 361 49.92 0.55 -12.73
CA LEU A 361 48.83 -0.13 -13.42
C LEU A 361 48.50 -1.49 -12.79
N THR A 362 49.50 -2.35 -12.59
CA THR A 362 49.28 -3.66 -11.96
C THR A 362 48.73 -3.54 -10.54
N ASN A 363 49.25 -2.61 -9.72
CA ASN A 363 48.74 -2.39 -8.37
C ASN A 363 47.33 -1.79 -8.37
N LEU A 364 47.02 -0.85 -9.27
CA LEU A 364 45.68 -0.28 -9.40
C LEU A 364 44.68 -1.36 -9.82
N TYR A 365 45.04 -2.19 -10.81
CA TYR A 365 44.23 -3.32 -11.24
C TYR A 365 43.98 -4.28 -10.07
N LEU A 366 45.02 -4.65 -9.31
CA LEU A 366 44.90 -5.56 -8.19
C LEU A 366 44.05 -4.98 -7.05
N ALA A 367 44.18 -3.68 -6.77
CA ALA A 367 43.36 -2.98 -5.78
C ALA A 367 41.87 -2.97 -6.17
N VAL A 368 41.56 -2.63 -7.41
CA VAL A 368 40.17 -2.64 -7.92
C VAL A 368 39.62 -4.07 -7.96
N LEU A 369 40.41 -5.05 -8.41
CA LEU A 369 40.01 -6.45 -8.41
C LEU A 369 39.72 -6.96 -7.00
N SER A 370 40.59 -6.66 -6.03
CA SER A 370 40.40 -7.00 -4.62
C SER A 370 39.11 -6.38 -4.06
N SER A 371 38.88 -5.10 -4.36
CA SER A 371 37.64 -4.40 -3.98
C SER A 371 36.40 -5.04 -4.62
N ASN A 372 36.45 -5.37 -5.91
CA ASN A 372 35.37 -6.03 -6.65
C ASN A 372 35.07 -7.43 -6.11
N LEU A 373 36.09 -8.20 -5.72
CA LEU A 373 35.92 -9.52 -5.10
C LEU A 373 35.29 -9.40 -3.71
N ALA A 374 35.69 -8.40 -2.92
CA ALA A 374 35.14 -8.17 -1.58
C ALA A 374 33.70 -7.62 -1.60
N ALA A 375 33.38 -6.71 -2.51
CA ALA A 375 32.07 -6.06 -2.60
C ALA A 375 31.06 -6.84 -3.46
N GLY A 376 31.55 -7.57 -4.47
CA GLY A 376 30.75 -8.13 -5.55
C GLY A 376 30.42 -7.07 -6.62
N ILE A 377 30.36 -7.50 -7.89
CA ILE A 377 29.93 -6.67 -9.00
C ILE A 377 28.48 -7.06 -9.32
N TYR A 378 27.59 -6.07 -9.39
CA TYR A 378 26.16 -6.28 -9.61
C TYR A 378 25.71 -5.66 -10.93
N ASP A 379 24.63 -6.19 -11.49
CA ASP A 379 23.94 -5.61 -12.65
C ASP A 379 23.35 -4.23 -12.34
N LYS A 380 22.87 -3.53 -13.38
CA LYS A 380 22.20 -2.24 -13.22
C LYS A 380 20.94 -2.42 -12.35
N GLN A 381 20.90 -1.72 -11.23
CA GLN A 381 19.74 -1.70 -10.34
C GLN A 381 18.58 -0.91 -10.98
N LEU A 382 17.37 -1.47 -10.89
CA LEU A 382 16.13 -0.77 -11.23
C LEU A 382 15.83 0.28 -10.15
N ASN A 383 15.84 1.55 -10.51
CA ASN A 383 15.52 2.66 -9.61
C ASN A 383 14.25 3.40 -10.04
N ASN A 384 14.05 3.54 -11.36
CA ASN A 384 12.91 4.24 -11.95
C ASN A 384 12.09 3.31 -12.85
N PHE A 385 10.88 3.74 -13.22
CA PHE A 385 10.02 3.02 -14.17
C PHE A 385 10.62 2.98 -15.59
N ASP A 386 11.47 3.95 -15.94
CA ASP A 386 12.17 3.99 -17.23
C ASP A 386 13.23 2.89 -17.33
N ASP A 387 13.81 2.46 -16.20
CA ASP A 387 14.78 1.35 -16.19
C ASP A 387 14.12 0.00 -16.53
N LEU A 388 12.79 -0.08 -16.58
CA LEU A 388 12.07 -1.27 -17.04
C LEU A 388 12.15 -1.44 -18.57
N GLU A 389 12.56 -0.39 -19.29
CA GLU A 389 12.79 -0.46 -20.73
C GLU A 389 13.91 -1.47 -21.05
N GLY A 390 13.62 -2.40 -21.97
CA GLY A 390 14.57 -3.45 -22.37
C GLY A 390 14.70 -4.63 -21.39
N THR A 391 13.96 -4.67 -20.28
CA THR A 391 13.88 -5.87 -19.42
C THR A 391 12.80 -6.83 -19.91
N ASP A 392 12.75 -8.09 -19.43
CA ASP A 392 11.66 -9.05 -19.74
C ASP A 392 10.67 -9.24 -18.58
N TYR A 393 10.73 -8.37 -17.56
CA TYR A 393 9.89 -8.50 -16.37
C TYR A 393 8.41 -8.34 -16.70
N GLN A 394 7.59 -9.20 -16.10
CA GLN A 394 6.13 -9.12 -16.12
C GLN A 394 5.62 -8.61 -14.77
N LEU A 395 4.48 -7.93 -14.79
CA LEU A 395 3.77 -7.41 -13.61
C LEU A 395 2.41 -8.13 -13.50
N PRO A 396 2.33 -9.25 -12.76
CA PRO A 396 1.09 -10.00 -12.61
C PRO A 396 0.13 -9.25 -11.69
N GLU A 397 -1.09 -9.01 -12.17
CA GLU A 397 -2.15 -8.33 -11.45
C GLU A 397 -3.48 -9.08 -11.60
N GLU A 398 -4.29 -9.03 -10.54
CA GLU A 398 -5.64 -9.58 -10.50
C GLU A 398 -6.64 -8.73 -11.31
N GLU A 399 -7.76 -9.32 -11.75
CA GLU A 399 -8.66 -8.69 -12.73
C GLU A 399 -9.19 -7.31 -12.32
N ILE A 400 -9.68 -7.17 -11.08
CA ILE A 400 -10.26 -5.92 -10.59
C ILE A 400 -9.19 -4.83 -10.52
N THR A 401 -8.01 -5.19 -10.01
CA THR A 401 -6.88 -4.28 -9.85
C THR A 401 -6.28 -3.90 -11.21
N LEU A 402 -6.22 -4.83 -12.16
CA LEU A 402 -5.78 -4.60 -13.53
C LEU A 402 -6.70 -3.59 -14.23
N LYS A 403 -8.02 -3.79 -14.16
CA LYS A 403 -9.01 -2.87 -14.73
C LYS A 403 -8.87 -1.47 -14.13
N PHE A 404 -8.68 -1.38 -12.81
CA PHE A 404 -8.45 -0.11 -12.13
C PHE A 404 -7.17 0.58 -12.61
N LEU A 405 -6.05 -0.15 -12.69
CA LEU A 405 -4.77 0.39 -13.14
C LEU A 405 -4.81 0.90 -14.58
N LEU A 406 -5.48 0.18 -15.48
CA LEU A 406 -5.65 0.58 -16.88
C LEU A 406 -6.54 1.82 -17.06
N GLN A 407 -7.42 2.11 -16.09
CA GLN A 407 -8.27 3.31 -16.08
C GLN A 407 -7.56 4.54 -15.50
N LEU A 408 -6.36 4.40 -14.94
CA LEU A 408 -5.61 5.53 -14.40
C LEU A 408 -5.10 6.42 -15.55
N PRO A 409 -5.38 7.73 -15.52
CA PRO A 409 -4.99 8.64 -16.61
C PRO A 409 -3.47 8.78 -16.75
N ASP A 410 -2.73 8.69 -15.64
CA ASP A 410 -1.28 8.95 -15.58
C ASP A 410 -0.43 7.68 -15.40
N ILE A 411 -0.93 6.51 -15.83
CA ILE A 411 -0.14 5.29 -15.74
C ILE A 411 1.10 5.36 -16.64
N HIS A 412 2.27 5.05 -16.06
CA HIS A 412 3.52 5.07 -16.81
C HIS A 412 3.49 4.06 -17.97
N PRO A 413 3.89 4.44 -19.20
CA PRO A 413 3.73 3.60 -20.39
C PRO A 413 4.52 2.28 -20.27
N GLN A 414 5.72 2.32 -19.68
CA GLN A 414 6.51 1.11 -19.44
C GLN A 414 5.86 0.18 -18.42
N LEU A 415 5.11 0.71 -17.45
CA LEU A 415 4.39 -0.11 -16.47
C LEU A 415 3.17 -0.76 -17.12
N ALA A 416 2.39 0.02 -17.87
CA ALA A 416 1.19 -0.46 -18.57
C ALA A 416 1.49 -1.63 -19.52
N LYS A 417 2.62 -1.58 -20.25
CA LYS A 417 3.06 -2.65 -21.16
C LYS A 417 3.40 -3.97 -20.46
N ARG A 418 3.65 -3.98 -19.15
CA ARG A 418 4.04 -5.19 -18.39
C ARG A 418 2.90 -5.84 -17.62
N LEU A 419 1.73 -5.22 -17.59
CA LEU A 419 0.59 -5.73 -16.86
C LEU A 419 0.10 -7.05 -17.46
N VAL A 420 0.01 -8.10 -16.65
CA VAL A 420 -0.47 -9.43 -17.05
C VAL A 420 -1.59 -9.87 -16.12
N LEU A 421 -2.73 -10.25 -16.70
CA LEU A 421 -3.84 -10.81 -15.94
C LEU A 421 -3.44 -12.15 -15.33
N THR A 422 -3.51 -12.25 -14.00
CA THR A 422 -3.13 -13.45 -13.24
C THR A 422 -4.16 -13.73 -12.14
N PRO A 423 -4.49 -15.01 -11.85
CA PRO A 423 -5.37 -15.36 -10.73
C PRO A 423 -4.88 -14.82 -9.37
N GLU A 424 -5.80 -14.31 -8.54
CA GLU A 424 -5.50 -13.67 -7.23
C GLU A 424 -4.57 -14.51 -6.34
N HIS A 425 -4.86 -15.80 -6.22
CA HIS A 425 -4.08 -16.72 -5.39
C HIS A 425 -2.63 -16.88 -5.86
N LEU A 426 -2.36 -16.78 -7.17
CA LEU A 426 -1.00 -16.85 -7.72
C LEU A 426 -0.26 -15.54 -7.53
N VAL A 427 -0.93 -14.39 -7.71
CA VAL A 427 -0.33 -13.07 -7.48
C VAL A 427 0.19 -12.96 -6.05
N GLU A 428 -0.65 -13.30 -5.07
CA GLU A 428 -0.25 -13.27 -3.67
C GLU A 428 0.85 -14.30 -3.37
N ARG A 429 0.77 -15.51 -3.94
CA ARG A 429 1.82 -16.52 -3.77
C ARG A 429 3.17 -16.04 -4.30
N TYR A 430 3.23 -15.51 -5.52
CA TYR A 430 4.46 -15.03 -6.12
C TYR A 430 5.09 -13.86 -5.36
N ARG A 431 4.24 -12.93 -4.88
CA ARG A 431 4.68 -11.82 -4.04
C ARG A 431 5.24 -12.34 -2.73
N HIS A 432 4.55 -13.28 -2.10
CA HIS A 432 4.92 -13.86 -0.83
C HIS A 432 6.23 -14.66 -0.88
N GLU A 433 6.42 -15.47 -1.92
CA GLU A 433 7.64 -16.25 -2.18
C GLU A 433 8.82 -15.38 -2.66
N LEU A 434 8.61 -14.07 -2.90
CA LEU A 434 9.63 -13.13 -3.38
C LEU A 434 10.36 -13.66 -4.63
N ASN A 435 9.59 -14.07 -5.65
CA ASN A 435 10.13 -14.63 -6.88
C ASN A 435 10.78 -13.54 -7.76
N THR A 436 12.11 -13.57 -7.92
CA THR A 436 12.91 -12.55 -8.63
C THR A 436 12.86 -12.61 -10.16
N SER A 437 11.98 -13.43 -10.75
CA SER A 437 11.74 -13.48 -12.20
C SER A 437 10.71 -12.44 -12.67
N MET A 438 9.98 -11.81 -11.75
CA MET A 438 8.92 -10.85 -12.04
C MET A 438 9.04 -9.60 -11.15
N VAL A 439 8.29 -8.56 -11.50
CA VAL A 439 8.09 -7.38 -10.65
C VAL A 439 6.70 -7.44 -10.05
N TYR A 440 6.50 -6.85 -8.87
CA TYR A 440 5.20 -6.88 -8.19
C TYR A 440 4.79 -5.48 -7.79
N SER A 441 3.49 -5.20 -7.72
CA SER A 441 3.01 -3.96 -7.13
C SER A 441 2.03 -4.24 -5.99
N ALA A 442 2.13 -3.45 -4.92
CA ALA A 442 1.33 -3.61 -3.72
C ALA A 442 1.29 -2.31 -2.92
N LEU A 443 0.32 -2.22 -2.01
CA LEU A 443 0.27 -1.15 -1.02
C LEU A 443 1.46 -1.25 -0.08
N GLU A 444 1.87 -0.10 0.46
CA GLU A 444 3.06 0.01 1.30
C GLU A 444 3.02 -0.94 2.49
N ASP A 445 1.90 -1.07 3.17
CA ASP A 445 1.73 -2.03 4.27
C ASP A 445 2.00 -3.50 3.88
N LYS A 446 1.50 -3.96 2.73
CA LYS A 446 1.76 -5.30 2.17
C LYS A 446 3.22 -5.48 1.75
N ILE A 447 3.84 -4.44 1.19
CA ILE A 447 5.26 -4.46 0.81
C ILE A 447 6.11 -4.61 2.06
N ASP A 448 5.88 -3.78 3.07
CA ASP A 448 6.64 -3.82 4.33
C ASP A 448 6.47 -5.17 5.03
N PHE A 449 5.26 -5.72 5.04
CA PHE A 449 4.97 -7.06 5.56
C PHE A 449 5.78 -8.14 4.85
N THR A 450 5.78 -8.12 3.51
CA THR A 450 6.52 -9.10 2.71
C THR A 450 8.04 -8.91 2.85
N PHE A 451 8.51 -7.66 2.92
CA PHE A 451 9.93 -7.33 3.08
C PHE A 451 10.48 -7.66 4.46
N TYR A 452 9.62 -7.85 5.45
CA TYR A 452 10.03 -8.34 6.76
C TYR A 452 10.77 -9.69 6.67
N GLN A 453 10.46 -10.52 5.66
CA GLN A 453 11.12 -11.81 5.40
C GLN A 453 12.61 -11.66 5.04
N GLN A 454 13.01 -10.53 4.45
CA GLN A 454 14.38 -10.25 4.03
C GLN A 454 15.12 -9.28 4.98
N LYS A 455 14.57 -9.01 6.16
CA LYS A 455 15.13 -8.05 7.13
C LYS A 455 16.58 -8.35 7.54
N PHE A 456 16.96 -9.62 7.60
CA PHE A 456 18.29 -10.08 8.01
C PHE A 456 19.22 -10.40 6.84
N LEU A 457 18.77 -10.22 5.60
CA LEU A 457 19.64 -10.40 4.44
C LEU A 457 20.57 -9.19 4.30
N ARG A 458 21.87 -9.45 4.07
CA ARG A 458 22.86 -8.39 3.77
C ARG A 458 22.47 -7.63 2.51
N VAL A 459 22.00 -8.36 1.49
CA VAL A 459 21.45 -7.80 0.25
C VAL A 459 20.00 -8.29 0.13
N PRO A 460 19.00 -7.41 0.13
CA PRO A 460 17.61 -7.81 0.00
C PRO A 460 17.38 -8.41 -1.40
N LEU A 461 16.44 -9.35 -1.53
CA LEU A 461 16.02 -9.91 -2.83
C LEU A 461 15.21 -8.91 -3.65
N PHE A 462 14.42 -8.07 -2.98
CA PHE A 462 13.57 -7.06 -3.59
C PHE A 462 13.77 -5.71 -2.92
N ARG A 463 13.59 -4.64 -3.70
CA ARG A 463 13.60 -3.25 -3.24
C ARG A 463 12.31 -2.56 -3.65
N LYS A 464 11.85 -1.66 -2.79
CA LYS A 464 10.71 -0.77 -3.05
C LYS A 464 11.24 0.37 -3.90
N LEU A 465 10.66 0.58 -5.07
CA LEU A 465 10.97 1.76 -5.87
C LEU A 465 10.41 3.01 -5.19
N PRO A 466 11.13 4.14 -5.22
CA PRO A 466 10.70 5.37 -4.56
C PRO A 466 9.51 6.03 -5.26
N LYS A 467 9.29 5.75 -6.54
CA LYS A 467 8.20 6.35 -7.34
C LYS A 467 6.87 5.67 -7.03
N ILE A 468 5.88 6.47 -6.63
CA ILE A 468 4.51 6.03 -6.34
C ILE A 468 3.79 5.74 -7.66
N ILE A 469 3.02 4.64 -7.72
CA ILE A 469 2.16 4.33 -8.87
C ILE A 469 0.85 5.12 -8.75
N TYR A 470 0.17 4.99 -7.61
CA TYR A 470 -1.01 5.79 -7.25
C TYR A 470 -1.18 5.82 -5.74
N GLN A 471 -2.04 6.72 -5.27
CA GLN A 471 -2.45 6.84 -3.87
C GLN A 471 -3.94 6.56 -3.75
N GLN A 472 -4.35 5.88 -2.68
CA GLN A 472 -5.77 5.70 -2.37
C GLN A 472 -6.08 6.01 -0.91
N PRO A 473 -7.27 6.56 -0.60
CA PRO A 473 -7.66 6.81 0.78
C PRO A 473 -7.72 5.53 1.62
N PHE A 474 -7.11 5.56 2.81
CA PHE A 474 -7.23 4.49 3.79
C PHE A 474 -8.58 4.60 4.51
N PHE A 475 -9.47 3.63 4.28
CA PHE A 475 -10.75 3.50 4.97
C PHE A 475 -11.13 2.02 5.12
N MET A 476 -12.07 1.74 6.03
CA MET A 476 -12.72 0.45 6.19
C MET A 476 -14.00 0.41 5.32
N PRO A 477 -14.10 -0.47 4.33
CA PRO A 477 -15.36 -0.75 3.64
C PRO A 477 -16.41 -1.29 4.62
N ALA A 478 -17.61 -0.74 4.54
CA ALA A 478 -18.75 -1.11 5.36
C ALA A 478 -20.03 -1.16 4.53
N ALA A 479 -20.99 -1.99 4.95
CA ALA A 479 -22.31 -1.99 4.34
C ALA A 479 -23.03 -0.65 4.55
N TYR A 480 -23.86 -0.25 3.59
CA TYR A 480 -24.74 0.91 3.74
C TYR A 480 -25.76 0.69 4.86
N GLY A 481 -26.19 1.77 5.53
CA GLY A 481 -27.26 1.62 6.53
C GLY A 481 -26.78 1.08 7.87
N ARG A 482 -25.49 1.15 8.19
CA ARG A 482 -24.97 0.65 9.47
C ARG A 482 -24.89 1.77 10.52
N PRO A 483 -25.75 1.76 11.56
CA PRO A 483 -25.88 2.88 12.49
C PRO A 483 -24.67 3.06 13.41
N TYR A 484 -23.92 1.98 13.65
CA TYR A 484 -22.68 2.00 14.42
C TYR A 484 -21.47 2.50 13.61
N LEU A 485 -21.60 2.77 12.30
CA LEU A 485 -20.49 3.28 11.48
C LEU A 485 -19.96 4.63 11.98
N LYS A 486 -20.82 5.52 12.49
CA LYS A 486 -20.39 6.79 13.10
C LYS A 486 -19.58 6.58 14.38
N ILE A 487 -20.01 5.65 15.23
CA ILE A 487 -19.32 5.30 16.47
C ILE A 487 -17.96 4.68 16.12
N PHE A 488 -17.93 3.80 15.11
CA PHE A 488 -16.70 3.23 14.56
C PHE A 488 -15.75 4.32 14.04
N ASN A 489 -16.25 5.29 13.27
CA ASN A 489 -15.45 6.41 12.76
C ASN A 489 -14.81 7.22 13.90
N TRP A 490 -15.56 7.49 14.97
CA TRP A 490 -15.03 8.17 16.15
C TRP A 490 -13.96 7.32 16.85
N TYR A 491 -14.23 6.04 17.06
CA TYR A 491 -13.31 5.09 17.70
C TYR A 491 -11.99 4.95 16.95
N VAL A 492 -12.05 4.76 15.63
CA VAL A 492 -10.87 4.59 14.79
C VAL A 492 -10.02 5.87 14.72
N ARG A 493 -10.64 7.06 14.70
CA ARG A 493 -9.89 8.33 14.82
C ARG A 493 -9.10 8.38 16.12
N ARG A 494 -9.72 8.02 17.25
CA ARG A 494 -9.04 8.00 18.55
C ARG A 494 -7.91 6.99 18.60
N MET A 495 -8.09 5.80 18.03
CA MET A 495 -7.03 4.80 17.92
C MET A 495 -5.85 5.28 17.07
N PHE A 496 -6.14 5.97 15.98
CA PHE A 496 -5.14 6.55 15.09
C PHE A 496 -4.34 7.64 15.80
N GLU A 497 -5.03 8.62 16.41
CA GLU A 497 -4.42 9.73 17.17
C GLU A 497 -3.58 9.23 18.36
N ALA A 498 -4.03 8.16 19.03
CA ALA A 498 -3.31 7.57 20.16
C ALA A 498 -2.11 6.68 19.74
N GLY A 499 -1.88 6.46 18.45
CA GLY A 499 -0.81 5.57 17.96
C GLY A 499 -1.04 4.07 18.18
N ILE A 500 -2.24 3.68 18.64
CA ILE A 500 -2.60 2.26 18.86
C ILE A 500 -2.56 1.50 17.54
N LEU A 501 -2.98 2.14 16.44
CA LEU A 501 -2.96 1.54 15.11
C LEU A 501 -1.54 1.16 14.66
N LEU A 502 -0.55 2.00 14.96
CA LEU A 502 0.85 1.72 14.62
C LEU A 502 1.37 0.50 15.41
N LYS A 503 1.00 0.40 16.69
CA LYS A 503 1.30 -0.79 17.51
C LYS A 503 0.65 -2.04 16.92
N MET A 504 -0.64 -1.99 16.55
CA MET A 504 -1.33 -3.12 15.92
C MET A 504 -0.68 -3.56 14.60
N LYS A 505 -0.21 -2.61 13.77
CA LYS A 505 0.54 -2.91 12.55
C LYS A 505 1.85 -3.65 12.88
N ASN A 506 2.58 -3.19 13.90
CA ASN A 506 3.82 -3.84 14.35
C ASN A 506 3.58 -5.25 14.91
N ASP A 507 2.54 -5.44 15.73
CA ASP A 507 2.16 -6.76 16.26
C ASP A 507 1.77 -7.73 15.12
N GLY A 508 1.26 -7.18 14.00
CA GLY A 508 0.96 -7.91 12.78
C GLY A 508 2.16 -8.69 12.20
N PHE A 509 3.39 -8.19 12.31
CA PHE A 509 4.58 -8.93 11.87
C PHE A 509 4.82 -10.19 12.72
N GLY A 510 4.66 -10.08 14.04
CA GLY A 510 4.80 -11.21 14.96
C GLY A 510 3.77 -12.30 14.68
N HIS A 511 2.50 -11.92 14.50
CA HIS A 511 1.46 -12.85 14.07
C HIS A 511 1.72 -13.44 12.67
N GLY A 512 2.30 -12.65 11.76
CA GLY A 512 2.75 -13.11 10.46
C GLY A 512 3.73 -14.28 10.58
N ILE A 513 4.72 -14.17 11.46
CA ILE A 513 5.69 -15.25 11.74
C ILE A 513 5.01 -16.46 12.39
N GLN A 514 4.21 -16.24 13.43
CA GLN A 514 3.51 -17.33 14.14
C GLN A 514 2.55 -18.12 13.23
N SER A 515 1.94 -17.44 12.26
CA SER A 515 1.04 -18.07 11.28
C SER A 515 1.76 -18.93 10.22
N GLY A 516 3.11 -18.87 10.16
CA GLY A 516 3.89 -19.51 9.10
C GLY A 516 3.80 -18.80 7.76
N ARG A 517 3.09 -17.66 7.67
CA ARG A 517 3.09 -16.81 6.48
C ARG A 517 4.48 -16.17 6.37
N LEU A 518 4.91 -15.35 7.32
CA LEU A 518 6.27 -14.80 7.26
C LEU A 518 7.30 -15.83 7.72
N HIS A 519 8.31 -16.05 6.89
CA HIS A 519 9.51 -16.78 7.28
C HIS A 519 10.73 -15.96 6.91
N PHE A 520 11.74 -15.96 7.77
CA PHE A 520 13.00 -15.31 7.44
C PHE A 520 13.71 -16.13 6.37
N ILE A 521 13.99 -15.49 5.24
CA ILE A 521 14.71 -16.15 4.15
C ILE A 521 16.15 -16.30 4.60
N ASN A 522 16.53 -17.55 4.88
CA ASN A 522 17.92 -17.90 5.15
C ASN A 522 18.49 -18.58 3.91
N ARG A 523 19.19 -17.81 3.07
CA ARG A 523 20.08 -18.36 2.06
C ARG A 523 21.49 -18.26 2.60
N ALA A 524 21.96 -19.34 3.22
CA ALA A 524 23.35 -19.49 3.64
C ALA A 524 24.33 -19.12 2.51
N THR A 525 23.97 -19.42 1.26
CA THR A 525 24.71 -19.07 0.03
C THR A 525 24.94 -17.57 -0.22
N LEU A 526 24.14 -16.66 0.37
CA LEU A 526 24.35 -15.21 0.25
C LEU A 526 25.22 -14.62 1.39
N GLN A 527 25.44 -15.39 2.46
CA GLN A 527 26.23 -15.00 3.63
C GLN A 527 27.57 -15.74 3.73
N GLU A 528 27.71 -16.89 3.08
CA GLU A 528 28.96 -17.63 3.02
C GLU A 528 30.03 -16.84 2.26
N VAL A 529 31.18 -16.67 2.91
CA VAL A 529 32.42 -16.24 2.27
C VAL A 529 32.83 -17.37 1.32
N ASN A 530 32.29 -17.35 0.10
CA ASN A 530 32.66 -18.32 -0.91
C ASN A 530 34.16 -18.17 -1.19
N SER A 531 34.91 -19.26 -1.00
CA SER A 531 36.28 -19.35 -1.50
C SER A 531 36.29 -19.05 -3.00
N ASN A 532 37.39 -18.52 -3.53
CA ASN A 532 37.51 -18.25 -4.96
C ASN A 532 37.31 -19.53 -5.77
N ASP A 533 36.11 -19.72 -6.31
CA ASP A 533 35.78 -20.85 -7.15
C ASP A 533 36.55 -20.82 -8.48
N LEU A 534 36.72 -21.99 -9.08
CA LEU A 534 37.44 -22.16 -10.35
C LEU A 534 36.85 -21.28 -11.48
N GLU A 535 35.57 -20.92 -11.39
CA GLU A 535 34.86 -20.08 -12.34
C GLU A 535 35.51 -18.70 -12.55
N TYR A 536 36.12 -18.13 -11.51
CA TYR A 536 36.84 -16.85 -11.62
C TYR A 536 37.98 -16.92 -12.64
N TYR A 537 38.59 -18.10 -12.79
CA TYR A 537 39.80 -18.29 -13.60
C TYR A 537 39.52 -18.80 -15.01
N TYR A 538 38.27 -19.07 -15.39
CA TYR A 538 37.94 -19.58 -16.73
C TYR A 538 38.42 -18.67 -17.86
N VAL A 539 38.21 -17.35 -17.75
CA VAL A 539 38.68 -16.41 -18.78
C VAL A 539 40.21 -16.44 -18.88
N ALA A 540 40.92 -16.46 -17.75
CA ALA A 540 42.38 -16.55 -17.74
C ALA A 540 42.87 -17.86 -18.38
N ALA A 541 42.23 -18.99 -18.07
CA ALA A 541 42.55 -20.29 -18.66
C ALA A 541 42.30 -20.32 -20.18
N VAL A 542 41.18 -19.75 -20.65
CA VAL A 542 40.86 -19.65 -22.08
C VAL A 542 41.88 -18.78 -22.82
N VAL A 543 42.24 -17.61 -22.26
CA VAL A 543 43.25 -16.73 -22.86
C VAL A 543 44.63 -17.41 -22.90
N TRP A 544 45.02 -18.10 -21.83
CA TRP A 544 46.27 -18.84 -21.76
C TRP A 544 46.32 -19.98 -22.78
N LEU A 545 45.27 -20.81 -22.84
CA LEU A 545 45.18 -21.94 -23.76
C LEU A 545 45.15 -21.45 -25.22
N GLY A 546 44.39 -20.39 -25.51
CA GLY A 546 44.37 -19.74 -26.82
C GLY A 546 45.76 -19.23 -27.23
N GLY A 547 46.50 -18.62 -26.29
CA GLY A 547 47.87 -18.17 -26.52
C GLY A 547 48.84 -19.33 -26.82
N MET A 548 48.73 -20.44 -26.10
CA MET A 548 49.54 -21.65 -26.34
C MET A 548 49.25 -22.28 -27.70
N LEU A 549 47.97 -22.38 -28.10
CA LEU A 549 47.58 -22.86 -29.43
C LEU A 549 48.10 -21.95 -30.55
N LEU A 550 48.05 -20.64 -30.37
CA LEU A 550 48.57 -19.70 -31.35
C LEU A 550 50.10 -19.82 -31.48
N ALA A 551 50.81 -19.92 -30.35
CA ALA A 551 52.26 -20.07 -30.34
C ALA A 551 52.72 -21.39 -31.01
N THR A 552 52.02 -22.49 -30.74
CA THR A 552 52.30 -23.78 -31.40
C THR A 552 52.00 -23.76 -32.90
N ALA A 553 50.92 -23.09 -33.33
CA ALA A 553 50.64 -22.89 -34.74
C ALA A 553 51.72 -22.04 -35.45
N CYS A 554 52.17 -20.94 -34.83
CA CYS A 554 53.26 -20.12 -35.36
C CYS A 554 54.57 -20.91 -35.47
N PHE A 555 54.93 -21.69 -34.45
CA PHE A 555 56.11 -22.55 -34.47
C PHE A 555 56.02 -23.61 -35.59
N GLY A 556 54.87 -24.26 -35.73
CA GLY A 556 54.63 -25.20 -36.83
C GLY A 556 54.75 -24.54 -38.21
N TYR A 557 54.24 -23.33 -38.37
CA TYR A 557 54.38 -22.55 -39.60
C TYR A 557 55.84 -22.19 -39.89
N GLU A 558 56.60 -21.73 -38.89
CA GLU A 558 58.02 -21.42 -39.02
C GLU A 558 58.84 -22.66 -39.41
N CYS A 559 58.56 -23.83 -38.82
CA CYS A 559 59.21 -25.09 -39.19
C CYS A 559 58.88 -25.52 -40.64
N CYS A 560 57.63 -25.37 -41.07
CA CYS A 560 57.21 -25.68 -42.44
C CYS A 560 57.85 -24.74 -43.48
N MET A 561 57.94 -23.45 -43.16
CA MET A 561 58.62 -22.46 -44.00
C MET A 561 60.13 -22.67 -44.05
N GLY A 562 60.76 -22.92 -42.89
CA GLY A 562 62.19 -23.17 -42.78
C GLY A 562 62.62 -24.43 -43.53
N SER A 563 61.82 -25.50 -43.48
CA SER A 563 62.08 -26.72 -44.25
C SER A 563 61.89 -26.54 -45.76
N ARG A 564 60.98 -25.66 -46.21
CA ARG A 564 60.86 -25.27 -47.63
C ARG A 564 62.06 -24.45 -48.12
N MET A 565 62.51 -23.46 -47.36
CA MET A 565 63.71 -22.68 -47.71
C MET A 565 64.99 -23.53 -47.67
N ALA A 566 65.10 -24.49 -46.74
CA ALA A 566 66.22 -25.42 -46.69
C ALA A 566 66.26 -26.42 -47.87
N ARG A 567 65.11 -26.74 -48.47
CA ARG A 567 65.03 -27.51 -49.72
C ARG A 567 65.39 -26.67 -50.94
N GLN A 568 64.97 -25.41 -50.98
CA GLN A 568 65.23 -24.49 -52.10
C GLN A 568 66.69 -23.99 -52.18
N ASN A 569 67.45 -24.05 -51.08
CA ASN A 569 68.91 -23.79 -51.05
C ASN A 569 69.77 -25.04 -51.32
N ARG A 570 69.15 -26.22 -51.53
CA ARG A 570 69.84 -27.48 -51.85
C ARG A 570 69.66 -27.93 -53.32
N GLU A 571 68.77 -27.28 -54.07
CA GLU A 571 68.73 -27.27 -55.53
C GLU A 571 69.52 -26.06 -56.04
#